data_AF-A0A6V7M8N3-F1
#
_entry.id   AF-A0A6V7M8N3-F1
#
_cell.length_a   1.000
_cell.length_b   1.000
_cell.length_c   1.000
_cell.angle_alpha   90.00
_cell.angle_beta   90.00
_cell.angle_gamma   90.00
#
_symmetry.space_group_name_H-M   'P 1'
#
loop_
_entity.id
_entity.type
_entity.pdbx_description
1 polymer ?
#
loop_
_entity_poly.entity_id
_entity_poly.type
_entity_poly.pdbx_seq_one_letter_code
_entity_poly.pdbx_strand_id
1 'polypeptide(L)'
;ALTASDRGGEALVRAHMRLADTGAVSCVVGIVDAPGGKRYMLFEGHHGDLHAYVRARRRLREPEARRLFRQAAEAVAKCHENGVVLRDLKLRKFVFADEA
;
A
#
# COMPACT_ATOMS: atom_id res chain seq x y z
N ALA A 1 -13.72 2.18 -7.78
CA ALA A 1 -14.48 3.31 -7.20
C ALA A 1 -15.11 2.82 -5.91
N LEU A 2 -14.85 3.50 -4.80
CA LEU A 2 -15.55 3.23 -3.55
C LEU A 2 -16.92 3.89 -3.65
N THR A 3 -17.98 3.29 -3.11
CA THR A 3 -19.28 3.98 -3.02
C THR A 3 -19.43 4.57 -1.61
N ALA A 4 -20.06 5.73 -1.50
CA ALA A 4 -20.22 6.49 -0.27
C ALA A 4 -21.10 5.77 0.76
N SER A 5 -21.91 4.79 0.31
CA SER A 5 -22.70 3.90 1.19
C SER A 5 -22.02 2.56 1.49
N ASP A 6 -20.82 2.32 0.94
CA ASP A 6 -20.09 1.07 1.17
C ASP A 6 -19.22 1.19 2.44
N ARG A 7 -19.64 0.46 3.48
CA ARG A 7 -18.89 0.31 4.74
C ARG A 7 -17.45 -0.16 4.49
N GLY A 8 -17.20 -0.93 3.41
CA GLY A 8 -15.87 -1.34 3.00
C GLY A 8 -15.01 -0.17 2.54
N GLY A 9 -15.56 0.72 1.71
CA GLY A 9 -14.88 1.92 1.23
C GLY A 9 -14.55 2.91 2.33
N GLU A 10 -15.48 3.16 3.26
CA GLU A 10 -15.20 4.02 4.41
C GLU A 10 -14.11 3.46 5.33
N ALA A 11 -14.13 2.15 5.56
CA ALA A 11 -13.09 1.48 6.34
C ALA A 11 -11.70 1.63 5.68
N LEU A 12 -11.64 1.56 4.35
CA LEU A 12 -10.39 1.72 3.60
C LEU A 12 -9.85 3.16 3.68
N VAL A 13 -10.72 4.16 3.55
CA VAL A 13 -10.34 5.58 3.72
C VAL A 13 -9.83 5.82 5.13
N ARG A 14 -10.55 5.32 6.15
CA ARG A 14 -10.15 5.46 7.56
C ARG A 14 -8.81 4.81 7.84
N ALA A 15 -8.55 3.64 7.26
CA ALA A 15 -7.27 2.96 7.40
C ALA A 15 -6.12 3.80 6.83
N HIS A 16 -6.29 4.42 5.66
CA HIS A 16 -5.28 5.31 5.09
C HIS A 16 -5.07 6.57 5.93
N MET A 17 -6.13 7.17 6.46
CA MET A 17 -6.02 8.34 7.34
C MET A 17 -5.26 8.05 8.63
N ARG A 18 -5.35 6.83 9.17
CA ARG A 18 -4.54 6.40 10.32
C ARG A 18 -3.06 6.22 10.00
N LEU A 19 -2.71 6.10 8.72
CA LEU A 19 -1.36 5.77 8.26
C LEU A 19 -0.68 6.91 7.51
N ALA A 20 -1.39 8.02 7.24
CA ALA A 20 -0.95 9.10 6.36
C ALA A 20 0.45 9.65 6.68
N ASP A 21 0.76 9.82 7.97
CA ASP A 21 2.03 10.42 8.42
C ASP A 21 3.09 9.39 8.83
N THR A 22 2.82 8.10 8.62
CA THR A 22 3.68 7.01 9.11
C THR A 22 4.77 6.61 8.13
N GLY A 23 4.64 7.00 6.86
CA GLY A 23 5.53 6.55 5.77
C GLY A 23 5.44 5.05 5.46
N ALA A 24 4.55 4.30 6.10
CA ALA A 24 4.44 2.84 5.94
C ALA A 24 3.58 2.39 4.75
N VAL A 25 2.81 3.31 4.16
CA VAL A 25 1.94 3.04 3.02
C VAL A 25 2.09 4.13 1.98
N SER A 26 1.67 3.84 0.74
CA SER A 26 1.63 4.83 -0.32
C SER A 26 0.84 6.08 0.10
N CYS A 27 1.44 7.25 -0.13
CA CYS A 27 0.84 8.52 0.22
C CYS A 27 -0.46 8.74 -0.56
N VAL A 28 -1.51 9.17 0.14
CA VAL A 28 -2.76 9.60 -0.48
C VAL A 28 -2.62 11.08 -0.83
N VAL A 29 -2.51 11.36 -2.13
CA VAL A 29 -2.39 12.73 -2.67
C VAL A 29 -3.72 13.48 -2.56
N GLY A 30 -4.83 12.76 -2.66
CA GLY A 30 -6.15 13.38 -2.55
C GLY A 30 -7.29 12.39 -2.57
N ILE A 31 -8.45 12.88 -2.15
CA ILE A 31 -9.73 12.16 -2.20
C ILE A 31 -10.71 13.00 -3.01
N VAL A 32 -11.31 12.41 -4.03
CA VAL A 32 -12.30 13.07 -4.89
C VAL A 32 -13.64 12.39 -4.72
N ASP A 33 -14.63 13.17 -4.30
CA ASP A 33 -16.04 12.79 -4.30
C ASP A 33 -16.67 13.11 -5.66
N ALA A 34 -17.36 12.14 -6.25
CA ALA A 34 -17.97 12.22 -7.56
C ALA A 34 -19.49 11.98 -7.49
N PRO A 35 -20.25 12.48 -8.49
CA PRO A 35 -21.70 12.24 -8.57
C PRO A 35 -22.06 10.76 -8.51
N GLY A 36 -23.24 10.47 -7.94
CA GLY A 36 -23.69 9.09 -7.71
C GLY A 36 -23.00 8.41 -6.53
N GLY A 37 -22.40 9.20 -5.62
CA GLY A 37 -21.79 8.70 -4.39
C GLY A 37 -20.53 7.88 -4.65
N LYS A 38 -19.78 8.14 -5.73
CA LYS A 38 -18.49 7.48 -5.95
C LYS A 38 -17.37 8.29 -5.29
N ARG A 39 -16.38 7.61 -4.73
CA ARG A 39 -15.18 8.20 -4.14
C ARG A 39 -13.93 7.57 -4.75
N TYR A 40 -12.95 8.41 -5.03
CA TYR A 40 -11.65 8.05 -5.59
C TYR A 40 -10.55 8.47 -4.63
N MET A 41 -9.63 7.55 -4.31
CA MET A 41 -8.38 7.88 -3.62
C MET A 41 -7.26 7.93 -4.65
N LEU A 42 -6.55 9.04 -4.68
CA LEU A 42 -5.42 9.29 -5.57
C LEU A 42 -4.14 9.02 -4.78
N PHE A 43 -3.22 8.29 -5.39
CA PHE A 43 -1.94 7.93 -4.81
C PHE A 43 -0.81 8.47 -5.68
N GLU A 44 0.36 8.65 -5.09
CA GLU A 44 1.58 8.89 -5.86
C GLU A 44 1.87 7.72 -6.81
N GLY A 45 2.56 8.03 -7.92
CA GLY A 45 3.05 7.01 -8.84
C GLY A 45 4.01 6.04 -8.16
N HIS A 46 4.23 4.88 -8.78
CA HIS A 46 5.19 3.89 -8.30
C HIS A 46 5.91 3.22 -9.48
N HIS A 47 7.08 2.65 -9.22
CA HIS A 47 7.99 2.12 -10.25
C HIS A 47 7.94 0.58 -10.34
N GLY A 48 6.73 0.03 -10.28
CA GLY A 48 6.46 -1.41 -10.30
C GLY A 48 6.32 -2.05 -8.92
N ASP A 49 6.01 -3.35 -8.91
CA ASP A 49 5.75 -4.13 -7.70
C ASP A 49 6.77 -5.25 -7.44
N LEU A 50 6.84 -5.70 -6.19
CA LEU A 50 7.81 -6.71 -5.76
C LEU A 50 7.56 -8.09 -6.39
N HIS A 51 6.33 -8.41 -6.79
CA HIS A 51 6.04 -9.67 -7.50
C HIS A 51 6.63 -9.66 -8.91
N ALA A 52 6.44 -8.57 -9.67
CA ALA A 52 7.06 -8.41 -10.99
C ALA A 52 8.59 -8.41 -10.88
N TYR A 53 9.12 -7.73 -9.86
CA TYR A 53 10.56 -7.66 -9.58
C TYR A 53 11.21 -9.04 -9.35
N VAL A 54 10.60 -9.86 -8.48
CA VAL A 54 11.06 -11.22 -8.19
C VAL A 54 10.89 -12.12 -9.41
N ARG A 55 9.77 -12.01 -10.13
CA ARG A 55 9.52 -12.79 -11.35
C ARG A 55 10.58 -12.56 -12.42
N ALA A 56 10.98 -11.31 -12.65
CA ALA A 56 12.02 -10.96 -13.62
C ALA A 56 13.39 -11.56 -13.25
N ARG A 57 13.70 -11.69 -11.96
CA ARG A 57 14.98 -12.20 -11.44
C ARG A 57 14.99 -13.71 -11.15
N ARG A 58 13.82 -14.36 -11.22
CA ARG A 58 13.53 -15.73 -10.75
C ARG A 58 13.70 -15.94 -9.24
N ARG A 59 14.74 -15.38 -8.62
CA ARG A 59 15.02 -15.39 -7.18
C ARG A 59 15.91 -14.20 -6.81
N LEU A 60 15.83 -13.75 -5.56
CA LEU A 60 16.71 -12.72 -5.02
C LEU A 60 17.83 -13.37 -4.20
N ARG A 61 19.00 -12.73 -4.17
CA ARG A 61 20.08 -13.12 -3.25
C ARG A 61 19.73 -12.65 -1.83
N GLU A 62 20.22 -13.36 -0.82
CA GLU A 62 19.90 -13.07 0.59
C GLU A 62 20.10 -11.61 1.02
N PRO A 63 21.19 -10.91 0.65
CA PRO A 63 21.38 -9.52 1.09
C PRO A 63 20.27 -8.58 0.60
N GLU A 64 19.81 -8.78 -0.64
CA GLU A 64 18.76 -8.00 -1.26
C GLU A 64 17.38 -8.39 -0.72
N ALA A 65 17.11 -9.71 -0.64
CA ALA A 65 15.88 -10.24 -0.09
C ALA A 65 15.66 -9.75 1.36
N ARG A 66 16.71 -9.79 2.18
CA ARG A 66 16.70 -9.28 3.56
C ARG A 66 16.37 -7.79 3.62
N ARG A 67 16.95 -6.98 2.73
CA ARG A 67 16.70 -5.53 2.70
C ARG A 67 15.23 -5.22 2.39
N LEU A 68 14.69 -5.83 1.33
CA LEU A 68 13.31 -5.61 0.90
C LEU A 68 12.30 -6.19 1.89
N PHE A 69 12.57 -7.40 2.41
CA PHE A 69 11.70 -8.03 3.39
C PHE A 69 11.65 -7.26 4.70
N ARG A 70 12.78 -6.69 5.15
CA ARG A 70 12.81 -5.82 6.33
C ARG A 70 11.89 -4.61 6.17
N GLN A 71 11.98 -3.89 5.03
CA GLN A 71 11.08 -2.77 4.75
C GLN A 71 9.60 -3.20 4.73
N ALA A 72 9.30 -4.33 4.09
CA ALA A 72 7.95 -4.88 4.07
C ALA A 72 7.44 -5.23 5.47
N ALA A 73 8.27 -5.87 6.30
CA ALA A 73 7.93 -6.22 7.68
C ALA A 73 7.74 -4.99 8.57
N GLU A 74 8.59 -3.96 8.42
CA GLU A 74 8.47 -2.68 9.13
C GLU A 74 7.16 -1.97 8.75
N ALA A 75 6.77 -1.97 7.47
CA ALA A 75 5.50 -1.42 7.02
C ALA A 75 4.29 -2.16 7.62
N VAL A 76 4.34 -3.49 7.66
CA VAL A 76 3.28 -4.32 8.29
C VAL A 76 3.21 -4.07 9.79
N ALA A 77 4.36 -3.99 10.46
CA ALA A 77 4.42 -3.68 11.89
C ALA A 77 3.79 -2.32 12.18
N LYS A 78 4.12 -1.28 11.40
CA LYS A 78 3.53 0.05 11.53
C LYS A 78 2.02 0.04 11.28
N CYS A 79 1.54 -0.75 10.32
CA CYS A 79 0.09 -0.93 10.14
C CYS A 79 -0.57 -1.51 11.40
N HIS A 80 0.01 -2.55 11.98
CA HIS A 80 -0.50 -3.18 13.20
C HIS A 80 -0.46 -2.25 14.43
N GLU A 81 0.62 -1.47 14.60
CA GLU A 81 0.75 -0.44 15.64
C GLU A 81 -0.38 0.60 15.57
N ASN A 82 -0.87 0.89 14.36
CA ASN A 82 -1.97 1.84 14.11
C ASN A 82 -3.35 1.16 13.99
N GLY A 83 -3.46 -0.11 14.41
CA GLY A 83 -4.71 -0.85 14.43
C GLY A 83 -5.29 -1.15 13.04
N VAL A 84 -4.43 -1.29 12.02
CA VAL A 84 -4.79 -1.65 10.65
C VAL A 84 -4.30 -3.06 10.33
N VAL A 85 -5.22 -3.95 9.97
CA VAL A 85 -4.91 -5.32 9.53
C VAL A 85 -5.07 -5.43 8.01
N LEU A 86 -3.98 -5.76 7.30
CA LEU A 86 -3.92 -5.72 5.83
C LEU A 86 -4.72 -6.85 5.14
N ARG A 87 -4.86 -8.02 5.80
CA ARG A 87 -5.61 -9.24 5.37
C ARG A 87 -5.19 -9.91 4.05
N ASP A 88 -4.71 -9.18 3.06
CA ASP A 88 -4.25 -9.67 1.75
C ASP A 88 -2.77 -9.34 1.56
N LEU A 89 -1.91 -9.97 2.37
CA LEU A 89 -0.47 -9.78 2.30
C LEU A 89 0.16 -10.66 1.22
N LYS A 90 0.70 -10.02 0.20
CA LYS A 90 1.40 -10.66 -0.93
C LYS A 90 2.36 -9.67 -1.59
N LEU A 91 3.32 -10.18 -2.35
CA LEU A 91 4.36 -9.37 -2.99
C LEU A 91 3.80 -8.24 -3.89
N ARG A 92 2.64 -8.44 -4.54
CA ARG A 92 1.98 -7.40 -5.36
C ARG A 92 1.49 -6.17 -4.57
N LYS A 93 1.51 -6.21 -3.23
CA LYS A 93 1.11 -5.09 -2.38
C LYS A 93 2.26 -4.17 -2.00
N PHE A 94 3.49 -4.53 -2.35
CA PHE A 94 4.68 -3.74 -2.09
C PHE A 94 5.20 -3.19 -3.42
N VAL A 95 5.34 -1.86 -3.48
CA VAL A 95 5.73 -1.13 -4.68
C VAL A 95 6.98 -0.30 -4.41
N PHE A 96 7.74 0.02 -5.46
CA PHE A 96 8.92 0.87 -5.36
C PHE A 96 8.53 2.34 -5.47
N ALA A 97 8.95 3.14 -4.48
CA ALA A 97 8.70 4.58 -4.43
C ALA A 97 9.62 5.36 -5.38
N ASP A 98 10.76 4.79 -5.75
CA ASP A 98 11.77 5.37 -6.62
C ASP A 98 12.19 4.38 -7.72
N GLU A 99 12.88 4.90 -8.73
CA GLU A 99 13.60 4.09 -9.70
C GLU A 99 14.86 3.51 -9.05
N ALA A 100 15.23 2.29 -9.46
CA ALA A 100 16.39 1.57 -8.93
C ALA A 100 17.73 2.08 -9.50
#